data_AF-A0A9E1WVS5-F1
#
_entry.id   AF-A0A9E1WVS5-F1
#
_cell.length_a   1.000
_cell.length_b   1.000
_cell.length_c   1.000
_cell.angle_alpha   90.00
_cell.angle_beta   90.00
_cell.angle_gamma   90.00
#
_symmetry.space_group_name_H-M   'P 1'
#
loop_
_entity.id
_entity.type
_entity.pdbx_description
1 polymer ?
#
loop_
_entity_poly.entity_id
_entity_poly.type
_entity_poly.pdbx_seq_one_letter_code
_entity_poly.pdbx_strand_id
1 'polypeptide(L)'
;MFIIFNIAIVGLVLLIAYWWSNEGLFSAVLHMVCVITAGAFALALWEPLTMWMMSGGSFDNYAWGFSLVGVFAITLLILRVASDKIAPANIQFPSWANLAFGGAAGFVSGVLSVGICLIGAGYVQSTNHIMDYRGTARAEAGKEIEKVNAPWLDVTYLTSAFYSKLSVGTLHPDLFGGMPLQQFNPRMDEQATLLRDTVQEGNGQISIMRRDAEVLTFAKSENGLAIVQVKFAPSARDFNKQLVLAKSQVRLVDEVRNGNEPKVYFPDSWKQKVQNTTTKDFSEELFVFDGISSYATSIPGQSEIMLTFVFDTRNTRLNPKFIQIRGTRFELTKTIELTSADATVFLTNDDSENQIVDRDVFGNDIQDLVKNTSKLPLRTSVNSLQGSLQVNDLDYLTQGRLIGGNKSNTSRGKTVKGIAAFEGTGIVQLDASPGKAAAFEDLYKTESDASIILVDSQDREYKPFGYYIIQGKKIDMILTPDEPIQSMLGIENFISKVRPGKDIEFKLLFMVTADVDIREFRIGDITIGRCDVEVEAQRQK
;
A
#
# COMPACT_ATOMS: atom_id res chain seq x y z
N MET A 1 -29.24 -7.37 -8.13
CA MET A 1 -28.40 -8.57 -8.39
C MET A 1 -28.07 -9.35 -7.12
N PHE A 2 -28.21 -8.75 -5.94
CA PHE A 2 -28.01 -9.41 -4.63
C PHE A 2 -28.77 -10.74 -4.40
N ILE A 3 -30.02 -10.86 -4.87
CA ILE A 3 -30.80 -12.12 -4.75
C ILE A 3 -30.12 -13.24 -5.54
N ILE A 4 -29.58 -12.95 -6.73
CA ILE A 4 -28.88 -13.93 -7.57
C ILE A 4 -27.61 -14.40 -6.85
N PHE A 5 -26.86 -13.49 -6.24
CA PHE A 5 -25.70 -13.82 -5.43
C PHE A 5 -26.05 -14.80 -4.30
N ASN A 6 -27.11 -14.52 -3.53
CA ASN A 6 -27.55 -15.42 -2.45
C ASN A 6 -27.95 -16.81 -2.96
N ILE A 7 -28.72 -16.87 -4.05
CA ILE A 7 -29.11 -18.14 -4.68
C ILE A 7 -27.87 -18.91 -5.15
N ALA A 8 -26.88 -18.23 -5.72
CA ALA A 8 -25.64 -18.86 -6.17
C ALA A 8 -24.84 -19.45 -5.00
N ILE A 9 -24.68 -18.71 -3.88
CA ILE A 9 -23.95 -19.19 -2.71
C ILE A 9 -24.66 -20.37 -2.06
N VAL A 10 -25.97 -20.25 -1.80
CA VAL A 10 -26.75 -21.35 -1.21
C VAL A 10 -26.79 -22.55 -2.15
N GLY A 11 -26.96 -22.32 -3.45
CA GLY A 11 -26.95 -23.35 -4.48
C GLY A 11 -25.63 -24.11 -4.55
N LEU A 12 -24.48 -23.42 -4.50
CA LEU A 12 -23.15 -24.05 -4.46
C LEU A 12 -22.97 -24.91 -3.22
N VAL A 13 -23.32 -24.40 -2.04
CA VAL A 13 -23.22 -25.16 -0.79
C VAL A 13 -24.10 -26.41 -0.82
N LEU A 14 -25.34 -26.28 -1.30
CA LEU A 14 -26.27 -27.42 -1.42
C LEU A 14 -25.82 -28.42 -2.49
N LEU A 15 -25.21 -27.97 -3.59
CA LEU A 15 -24.66 -28.86 -4.61
C LEU A 15 -23.51 -29.69 -4.06
N ILE A 16 -22.60 -29.09 -3.29
CA ILE A 16 -21.53 -29.82 -2.61
C ILE A 16 -22.11 -30.82 -1.60
N ALA A 17 -23.09 -30.39 -0.79
CA ALA A 17 -23.76 -31.26 0.16
C ALA A 17 -24.44 -32.46 -0.52
N TYR A 18 -25.14 -32.21 -1.63
CA TYR A 18 -25.80 -33.24 -2.42
C TYR A 18 -24.81 -34.23 -3.05
N TRP A 19 -23.70 -33.74 -3.60
CA TRP A 19 -22.66 -34.59 -4.19
C TRP A 19 -22.13 -35.59 -3.15
N TRP A 20 -21.75 -35.10 -1.96
CA TRP A 20 -21.19 -35.93 -0.90
C TRP A 20 -22.21 -36.84 -0.22
N SER A 21 -23.49 -36.45 -0.21
CA SER A 21 -24.60 -37.34 0.19
C SER A 21 -24.67 -38.60 -0.68
N ASN A 22 -24.35 -38.50 -1.97
CA ASN A 22 -24.42 -39.63 -2.91
C ASN A 22 -23.17 -40.52 -2.89
N GLU A 23 -21.99 -39.96 -2.59
CA GLU A 23 -20.71 -40.69 -2.51
C GLU A 23 -20.57 -41.53 -1.22
N GLY A 24 -21.43 -41.29 -0.23
CA GLY A 24 -21.48 -42.06 1.02
C GLY A 24 -20.79 -41.40 2.21
N LEU A 25 -21.23 -41.77 3.42
CA LEU A 25 -20.89 -41.11 4.68
C LEU A 25 -19.38 -41.07 4.94
N PHE A 26 -18.69 -42.20 4.81
CA PHE A 26 -17.27 -42.29 5.17
C PHE A 26 -16.41 -41.42 4.24
N SER A 27 -16.68 -41.43 2.93
CA SER A 27 -16.01 -40.55 1.96
C SER A 27 -16.28 -39.06 2.24
N ALA A 28 -17.51 -38.71 2.61
CA ALA A 28 -17.90 -37.33 2.96
C ALA A 28 -17.19 -36.82 4.23
N VAL A 29 -17.07 -37.65 5.26
CA VAL A 29 -16.35 -37.29 6.50
C VAL A 29 -14.86 -37.13 6.24
N LEU A 30 -14.25 -38.02 5.45
CA LEU A 30 -12.84 -37.87 5.05
C LEU A 30 -12.62 -36.58 4.27
N HIS A 31 -13.53 -36.25 3.33
CA HIS A 31 -13.45 -34.98 2.62
C HIS A 31 -13.55 -33.77 3.57
N MET A 32 -14.48 -33.80 4.52
CA MET A 32 -14.63 -32.74 5.52
C MET A 32 -13.36 -32.53 6.34
N VAL A 33 -12.72 -33.61 6.79
CA VAL A 33 -11.42 -33.53 7.50
C VAL A 33 -10.34 -32.93 6.60
N CYS A 34 -10.27 -33.32 5.33
CA CYS A 34 -9.35 -32.72 4.36
C CYS A 34 -9.60 -31.22 4.16
N VAL A 35 -10.87 -30.78 4.06
CA VAL A 35 -11.23 -29.36 3.91
C VAL A 35 -10.84 -28.55 5.14
N ILE A 36 -11.15 -29.04 6.34
CA ILE A 36 -10.77 -28.37 7.60
C ILE A 36 -9.24 -28.24 7.70
N THR A 37 -8.52 -29.32 7.39
CA THR A 37 -7.05 -29.33 7.46
C THR A 37 -6.43 -28.44 6.39
N ALA A 38 -6.93 -28.49 5.14
CA ALA A 38 -6.46 -27.64 4.06
C ALA A 38 -6.71 -26.16 4.35
N GLY A 39 -7.86 -25.81 4.92
CA GLY A 39 -8.13 -24.44 5.33
C GLY A 39 -7.21 -24.00 6.46
N ALA A 40 -6.92 -24.83 7.46
CA ALA A 40 -5.95 -24.49 8.49
C ALA A 40 -4.54 -24.20 7.93
N PHE A 41 -4.07 -25.01 6.98
CA PHE A 41 -2.80 -24.75 6.28
C PHE A 41 -2.84 -23.49 5.42
N ALA A 42 -3.93 -23.26 4.69
CA ALA A 42 -4.12 -22.02 3.94
C ALA A 42 -4.07 -20.80 4.86
N LEU A 43 -4.70 -20.87 6.03
CA LEU A 43 -4.71 -19.79 7.01
C LEU A 43 -3.34 -19.55 7.69
N ALA A 44 -2.54 -20.60 7.84
CA ALA A 44 -1.19 -20.49 8.39
C ALA A 44 -0.16 -19.96 7.36
N LEU A 45 -0.31 -20.29 6.08
CA LEU A 45 0.72 -20.05 5.06
C LEU A 45 0.42 -18.88 4.12
N TRP A 46 -0.81 -18.33 4.08
CA TRP A 46 -1.13 -17.30 3.09
C TRP A 46 -0.30 -16.03 3.28
N GLU A 47 -0.12 -15.53 4.51
CA GLU A 47 0.55 -14.22 4.71
C GLU A 47 2.02 -14.27 4.32
N PRO A 48 2.83 -15.24 4.81
CA PRO A 48 4.23 -15.30 4.43
C PRO A 48 4.40 -15.50 2.92
N LEU A 49 3.55 -16.32 2.30
CA LEU A 49 3.56 -16.52 0.86
C LEU A 49 3.21 -15.25 0.08
N THR A 50 2.21 -14.49 0.56
CA THR A 50 1.83 -13.21 -0.05
C THR A 50 2.98 -12.24 -0.01
N MET A 51 3.63 -12.08 1.15
CA MET A 51 4.76 -11.18 1.31
C MET A 51 5.94 -11.56 0.41
N TRP A 52 6.13 -12.85 0.13
CA TRP A 52 7.14 -13.32 -0.82
C TRP A 52 6.76 -13.05 -2.29
N MET A 53 5.47 -13.04 -2.63
CA MET A 53 4.96 -12.76 -3.97
C MET A 53 4.91 -11.26 -4.31
N MET A 54 4.86 -10.38 -3.31
CA MET A 54 4.83 -8.93 -3.51
C MET A 54 6.20 -8.43 -3.99
N SER A 55 6.23 -7.80 -5.17
CA SER A 55 7.47 -7.40 -5.85
C SER A 55 7.52 -5.94 -6.33
N GLY A 56 6.45 -5.18 -6.12
CA GLY A 56 6.37 -3.74 -6.42
C GLY A 56 5.61 -3.46 -7.70
N GLY A 57 4.78 -4.41 -8.14
CA GLY A 57 4.05 -4.34 -9.40
C GLY A 57 2.53 -4.40 -9.23
N SER A 58 1.81 -4.29 -10.35
CA SER A 58 0.33 -4.36 -10.36
C SER A 58 -0.24 -5.68 -9.85
N PHE A 59 0.56 -6.75 -9.84
CA PHE A 59 0.17 -8.06 -9.31
C PHE A 59 0.06 -8.09 -7.78
N ASP A 60 0.69 -7.14 -7.07
CA ASP A 60 0.69 -7.08 -5.60
C ASP A 60 -0.73 -6.88 -5.04
N ASN A 61 -1.64 -6.29 -5.83
CA ASN A 61 -3.05 -6.10 -5.51
C ASN A 61 -3.90 -7.38 -5.59
N TYR A 62 -3.37 -8.44 -6.20
CA TYR A 62 -4.05 -9.73 -6.33
C TYR A 62 -3.40 -10.81 -5.46
N ALA A 63 -2.17 -10.56 -4.98
CA ALA A 63 -1.35 -11.53 -4.27
C ALA A 63 -2.04 -12.09 -3.02
N TRP A 64 -2.73 -11.25 -2.21
CA TRP A 64 -3.42 -11.68 -0.99
C TRP A 64 -4.55 -12.68 -1.25
N GLY A 65 -5.36 -12.45 -2.27
CA GLY A 65 -6.46 -13.37 -2.63
C GLY A 65 -5.97 -14.65 -3.30
N PHE A 66 -5.03 -14.53 -4.25
CA PHE A 66 -4.49 -15.70 -4.96
C PHE A 66 -3.69 -16.63 -4.06
N SER A 67 -2.91 -16.10 -3.12
CA SER A 67 -2.15 -16.92 -2.18
C SER A 67 -3.10 -17.75 -1.30
N LEU A 68 -4.16 -17.13 -0.76
CA LEU A 68 -5.12 -17.80 0.11
C LEU A 68 -5.85 -18.93 -0.62
N VAL A 69 -6.47 -18.63 -1.75
CA VAL A 69 -7.23 -19.62 -2.53
C VAL A 69 -6.30 -20.66 -3.14
N GLY A 70 -5.12 -20.24 -3.62
CA GLY A 70 -4.12 -21.11 -4.21
C GLY A 70 -3.60 -22.16 -3.23
N VAL A 71 -3.20 -21.74 -2.02
CA VAL A 71 -2.72 -22.67 -0.97
C VAL A 71 -3.85 -23.60 -0.55
N PHE A 72 -5.08 -23.10 -0.39
CA PHE A 72 -6.23 -23.94 -0.06
C PHE A 72 -6.47 -25.01 -1.12
N ALA A 73 -6.57 -24.63 -2.39
CA ALA A 73 -6.85 -25.55 -3.49
C ALA A 73 -5.76 -26.61 -3.67
N ILE A 74 -4.49 -26.22 -3.62
CA ILE A 74 -3.35 -27.14 -3.76
C ILE A 74 -3.31 -28.10 -2.56
N THR A 75 -3.45 -27.60 -1.34
CA THR A 75 -3.42 -28.43 -0.13
C THR A 75 -4.60 -29.39 -0.10
N LEU A 76 -5.80 -28.93 -0.47
CA LEU A 76 -6.98 -29.78 -0.56
C LEU A 76 -6.81 -30.88 -1.60
N LEU A 77 -6.24 -30.58 -2.76
CA LEU A 77 -5.97 -31.57 -3.81
C LEU A 77 -4.97 -32.63 -3.32
N ILE A 78 -3.87 -32.21 -2.69
CA ILE A 78 -2.85 -33.13 -2.15
C ILE A 78 -3.47 -34.03 -1.07
N LEU A 79 -4.18 -33.44 -0.10
CA LEU A 79 -4.82 -34.20 0.98
C LEU A 79 -5.89 -35.14 0.44
N ARG A 80 -6.63 -34.74 -0.61
CA ARG A 80 -7.65 -35.60 -1.20
C ARG A 80 -7.02 -36.79 -1.92
N VAL A 81 -6.02 -36.56 -2.76
CA VAL A 81 -5.28 -37.65 -3.44
C VAL A 81 -4.61 -38.58 -2.43
N ALA A 82 -4.05 -38.04 -1.34
CA ALA A 82 -3.49 -38.83 -0.26
C ALA A 82 -4.56 -39.68 0.45
N SER A 83 -5.70 -39.08 0.80
CA SER A 83 -6.82 -39.79 1.43
C SER A 83 -7.35 -40.92 0.56
N ASP A 84 -7.54 -40.68 -0.74
CA ASP A 84 -8.05 -41.70 -1.67
C ASP A 84 -7.06 -42.87 -1.85
N LYS A 85 -5.74 -42.62 -1.70
CA LYS A 85 -4.73 -43.68 -1.71
C LYS A 85 -4.61 -44.45 -0.40
N ILE A 86 -4.77 -43.77 0.74
CA ILE A 86 -4.66 -44.38 2.08
C ILE A 86 -5.92 -45.19 2.40
N ALA A 87 -7.09 -44.70 2.01
CA ALA A 87 -8.39 -45.33 2.25
C ALA A 87 -9.09 -45.65 0.90
N PRO A 88 -8.62 -46.67 0.16
CA PRO A 88 -9.14 -46.98 -1.17
C PRO A 88 -10.55 -47.60 -1.15
N ALA A 89 -11.05 -48.04 0.00
CA ALA A 89 -12.35 -48.68 0.14
C ALA A 89 -13.29 -47.85 1.02
N ASN A 90 -14.54 -47.70 0.58
CA ASN A 90 -15.58 -46.99 1.30
C ASN A 90 -16.39 -47.94 2.19
N ILE A 91 -16.68 -47.53 3.43
CA ILE A 91 -17.53 -48.30 4.33
C ILE A 91 -18.99 -48.09 3.90
N GLN A 92 -19.70 -49.20 3.66
CA GLN A 92 -21.10 -49.15 3.25
C GLN A 92 -22.02 -48.94 4.46
N PHE A 93 -22.67 -47.79 4.51
CA PHE A 93 -23.73 -47.50 5.48
C PHE A 93 -25.12 -47.61 4.83
N PRO A 94 -26.20 -47.74 5.64
CA PRO A 94 -27.57 -47.65 5.15
C PRO A 94 -27.80 -46.34 4.38
N SER A 95 -28.65 -46.39 3.34
CA SER A 95 -28.88 -45.23 2.45
C SER A 95 -29.32 -43.97 3.18
N TRP A 96 -30.14 -44.11 4.23
CA TRP A 96 -30.58 -42.96 5.04
C TRP A 96 -29.42 -42.30 5.80
N ALA A 97 -28.44 -43.09 6.25
CA ALA A 97 -27.27 -42.59 6.98
C ALA A 97 -26.27 -41.91 6.02
N ASN A 98 -26.06 -42.49 4.83
CA ASN A 98 -25.29 -41.85 3.77
C ASN A 98 -25.89 -40.49 3.38
N LEU A 99 -27.21 -40.45 3.19
CA LEU A 99 -27.89 -39.23 2.78
C LEU A 99 -27.87 -38.15 3.86
N ALA A 100 -28.24 -38.50 5.10
CA ALA A 100 -28.34 -37.53 6.19
C ALA A 100 -26.96 -37.06 6.68
N PHE A 101 -26.11 -37.99 7.10
CA PHE A 101 -24.82 -37.64 7.70
C PHE A 101 -23.76 -37.30 6.63
N GLY A 102 -23.80 -37.95 5.47
CA GLY A 102 -22.95 -37.58 4.34
C GLY A 102 -23.32 -36.22 3.78
N GLY A 103 -24.62 -35.92 3.67
CA GLY A 103 -25.12 -34.59 3.33
C GLY A 103 -24.72 -33.52 4.35
N ALA A 104 -24.79 -33.81 5.65
CA ALA A 104 -24.35 -32.89 6.70
C ALA A 104 -22.84 -32.60 6.64
N ALA A 105 -22.01 -33.64 6.49
CA ALA A 105 -20.56 -33.49 6.33
C ALA A 105 -20.21 -32.72 5.04
N GLY A 106 -20.93 -33.00 3.95
CA GLY A 106 -20.84 -32.27 2.69
C GLY A 106 -21.25 -30.80 2.82
N PHE A 107 -22.29 -30.50 3.59
CA PHE A 107 -22.73 -29.13 3.87
C PHE A 107 -21.66 -28.33 4.62
N VAL A 108 -21.08 -28.89 5.68
CA VAL A 108 -19.97 -28.25 6.42
C VAL A 108 -18.79 -28.00 5.48
N SER A 109 -18.42 -29.00 4.68
CA SER A 109 -17.34 -28.88 3.68
C SER A 109 -17.62 -27.79 2.65
N GLY A 110 -18.87 -27.70 2.19
CA GLY A 110 -19.34 -26.68 1.25
C GLY A 110 -19.28 -25.27 1.84
N VAL A 111 -19.78 -25.07 3.06
CA VAL A 111 -19.72 -23.79 3.76
C VAL A 111 -18.27 -23.32 3.90
N LEU A 112 -17.37 -24.19 4.36
CA LEU A 112 -15.95 -23.84 4.55
C LEU A 112 -15.24 -23.55 3.23
N SER A 113 -15.46 -24.37 2.20
CA SER A 113 -14.81 -24.20 0.89
C SER A 113 -15.28 -22.93 0.19
N VAL A 114 -16.59 -22.69 0.14
CA VAL A 114 -17.16 -21.47 -0.46
C VAL A 114 -16.77 -20.25 0.36
N GLY A 115 -16.75 -20.36 1.70
CA GLY A 115 -16.32 -19.29 2.60
C GLY A 115 -14.87 -18.87 2.36
N ILE A 116 -13.92 -19.80 2.27
CA ILE A 116 -12.51 -19.48 1.96
C ILE A 116 -12.40 -18.81 0.59
N CYS A 117 -13.10 -19.33 -0.42
CA CYS A 117 -13.10 -18.72 -1.76
C CYS A 117 -13.65 -17.28 -1.76
N LEU A 118 -14.72 -17.01 -1.00
CA LEU A 118 -15.28 -15.66 -0.90
C LEU A 118 -14.38 -14.71 -0.10
N ILE A 119 -13.75 -15.18 0.98
CA ILE A 119 -12.77 -14.39 1.73
C ILE A 119 -11.58 -14.05 0.82
N GLY A 120 -11.07 -15.03 0.07
CA GLY A 120 -10.01 -14.82 -0.92
C GLY A 120 -10.41 -13.84 -2.03
N ALA A 121 -11.65 -13.91 -2.52
CA ALA A 121 -12.19 -12.95 -3.49
C ALA A 121 -12.35 -11.52 -2.91
N GLY A 122 -12.51 -11.38 -1.59
CA GLY A 122 -12.45 -10.08 -0.90
C GLY A 122 -11.05 -9.46 -0.92
N TYR A 123 -10.01 -10.29 -0.85
CA TYR A 123 -8.61 -9.87 -0.93
C TYR A 123 -8.08 -9.65 -2.36
N VAL A 124 -8.93 -9.76 -3.37
CA VAL A 124 -8.58 -9.44 -4.76
C VAL A 124 -9.04 -8.03 -5.09
N GLN A 125 -8.18 -7.24 -5.74
CA GLN A 125 -8.58 -5.93 -6.26
C GLN A 125 -9.73 -6.08 -7.25
N SER A 126 -10.83 -5.42 -6.93
CA SER A 126 -12.08 -5.41 -7.67
C SER A 126 -12.92 -4.22 -7.18
N THR A 127 -14.11 -4.03 -7.75
CA THR A 127 -15.04 -2.98 -7.33
C THR A 127 -15.43 -3.10 -5.85
N ASN A 128 -16.06 -2.09 -5.26
CA ASN A 128 -16.50 -2.12 -3.86
C ASN A 128 -17.68 -3.09 -3.57
N HIS A 129 -18.20 -3.78 -4.59
CA HIS A 129 -19.29 -4.75 -4.49
C HIS A 129 -19.07 -5.95 -5.42
N ILE A 130 -19.46 -7.17 -5.00
CA ILE A 130 -19.56 -8.35 -5.86
C ILE A 130 -21.06 -8.63 -6.09
N MET A 131 -21.59 -8.35 -7.29
CA MET A 131 -23.02 -8.60 -7.59
C MET A 131 -23.99 -7.98 -6.54
N ASP A 132 -23.72 -6.73 -6.13
CA ASP A 132 -24.35 -5.96 -5.02
C ASP A 132 -24.02 -6.43 -3.58
N TYR A 133 -23.24 -7.48 -3.41
CA TYR A 133 -22.73 -7.87 -2.09
C TYR A 133 -21.56 -6.98 -1.67
N ARG A 134 -21.72 -6.26 -0.55
CA ARG A 134 -20.68 -5.42 0.06
C ARG A 134 -20.18 -5.97 1.41
N GLY A 135 -21.00 -6.76 2.11
CA GLY A 135 -20.60 -7.38 3.37
C GLY A 135 -20.50 -6.35 4.48
N THR A 136 -19.27 -5.96 4.87
CA THR A 136 -19.05 -4.92 5.89
C THR A 136 -18.45 -3.68 5.24
N ALA A 137 -19.11 -2.53 5.39
CA ALA A 137 -18.71 -1.28 4.73
C ALA A 137 -19.00 -0.07 5.63
N ARG A 138 -18.42 1.09 5.30
CA ARG A 138 -18.79 2.37 5.94
C ARG A 138 -20.23 2.74 5.54
N ALA A 139 -21.07 3.10 6.52
CA ALA A 139 -22.44 3.51 6.26
C ALA A 139 -22.52 4.87 5.53
N GLU A 140 -23.56 5.08 4.70
CA GLU A 140 -23.77 6.33 3.95
C GLU A 140 -24.05 7.55 4.85
N ALA A 141 -24.59 7.32 6.05
CA ALA A 141 -25.02 8.38 6.98
C ALA A 141 -24.25 8.42 8.30
N GLY A 142 -23.24 7.57 8.49
CA GLY A 142 -22.63 7.40 9.82
C GLY A 142 -21.18 6.99 9.72
N LYS A 143 -20.38 7.61 10.58
CA LYS A 143 -18.95 7.36 10.86
C LYS A 143 -18.59 5.89 11.16
N GLU A 144 -19.56 5.00 11.17
CA GLU A 144 -19.51 3.66 11.70
C GLU A 144 -19.46 2.61 10.58
N ILE A 145 -18.77 1.52 10.88
CA ILE A 145 -18.63 0.38 9.99
C ILE A 145 -19.75 -0.58 10.32
N GLU A 146 -20.60 -0.87 9.34
CA GLU A 146 -21.81 -1.67 9.50
C GLU A 146 -21.88 -2.78 8.46
N LYS A 147 -22.68 -3.81 8.76
CA LYS A 147 -22.98 -4.86 7.78
C LYS A 147 -24.01 -4.36 6.78
N VAL A 148 -23.60 -4.24 5.52
CA VAL A 148 -24.41 -3.81 4.38
C VAL A 148 -24.73 -5.03 3.50
N ASN A 149 -26.02 -5.28 3.26
CA ASN A 149 -26.51 -6.42 2.47
C ASN A 149 -26.05 -7.79 3.03
N ALA A 150 -26.49 -8.12 4.25
CA ALA A 150 -26.19 -9.40 4.88
C ALA A 150 -26.77 -10.58 4.05
N PRO A 151 -25.96 -11.60 3.70
CA PRO A 151 -26.41 -12.73 2.89
C PRO A 151 -27.31 -13.66 3.70
N TRP A 152 -28.15 -14.45 3.03
CA TRP A 152 -29.03 -15.44 3.69
C TRP A 152 -28.23 -16.51 4.44
N LEU A 153 -27.07 -16.87 3.91
CA LEU A 153 -26.10 -17.76 4.54
C LEU A 153 -24.73 -17.07 4.50
N ASP A 154 -24.32 -16.52 5.65
CA ASP A 154 -23.02 -15.84 5.81
C ASP A 154 -21.88 -16.86 5.94
N VAL A 155 -21.56 -17.52 4.83
CA VAL A 155 -20.49 -18.51 4.75
C VAL A 155 -19.12 -17.91 5.09
N THR A 156 -18.92 -16.61 4.84
CA THR A 156 -17.70 -15.87 5.18
C THR A 156 -17.54 -15.76 6.69
N TYR A 157 -18.56 -15.30 7.40
CA TYR A 157 -18.57 -15.24 8.86
C TYR A 157 -18.45 -16.63 9.50
N LEU A 158 -19.24 -17.61 9.02
CA LEU A 158 -19.20 -18.97 9.57
C LEU A 158 -17.80 -19.59 9.46
N THR A 159 -17.14 -19.39 8.31
CA THR A 159 -15.79 -19.89 8.06
C THR A 159 -14.76 -19.16 8.93
N SER A 160 -14.82 -17.82 8.99
CA SER A 160 -13.91 -17.02 9.82
C SER A 160 -14.05 -17.36 11.31
N ALA A 161 -15.28 -17.45 11.81
CA ALA A 161 -15.56 -17.81 13.20
C ALA A 161 -15.12 -19.23 13.54
N PHE A 162 -15.30 -20.18 12.61
CA PHE A 162 -14.87 -21.57 12.78
C PHE A 162 -13.34 -21.67 12.94
N TYR A 163 -12.58 -21.09 12.02
CA TYR A 163 -11.12 -21.13 12.09
C TYR A 163 -10.53 -20.27 13.21
N SER A 164 -11.17 -19.14 13.54
CA SER A 164 -10.78 -18.33 14.70
C SER A 164 -10.88 -19.14 16.00
N LYS A 165 -12.00 -19.85 16.21
CA LYS A 165 -12.17 -20.73 17.37
C LYS A 165 -11.20 -21.91 17.37
N LEU A 166 -10.98 -22.56 16.22
CA LEU A 166 -10.00 -23.64 16.12
C LEU A 166 -8.59 -23.17 16.46
N SER A 167 -8.22 -21.94 16.05
CA SER A 167 -6.89 -21.38 16.30
C SER A 167 -6.61 -21.09 17.79
N VAL A 168 -7.64 -20.86 18.60
CA VAL A 168 -7.49 -20.71 20.06
C VAL A 168 -7.49 -22.06 20.76
N GLY A 169 -8.23 -23.03 20.22
CA GLY A 169 -8.37 -24.36 20.81
C GLY A 169 -7.43 -25.40 20.21
N THR A 170 -7.98 -26.27 19.38
CA THR A 170 -7.33 -27.53 18.94
C THR A 170 -6.23 -27.34 17.89
N LEU A 171 -6.25 -26.24 17.14
CA LEU A 171 -5.27 -25.92 16.10
C LEU A 171 -4.46 -24.68 16.50
N HIS A 172 -4.11 -24.57 17.78
CA HIS A 172 -3.25 -23.51 18.26
C HIS A 172 -1.88 -23.58 17.57
N PRO A 173 -1.38 -22.48 16.98
CA PRO A 173 -0.12 -22.51 16.26
C PRO A 173 1.05 -22.46 17.24
N ASP A 174 1.70 -23.60 17.48
CA ASP A 174 2.90 -23.66 18.34
C ASP A 174 4.18 -23.20 17.62
N LEU A 175 4.14 -23.07 16.30
CA LEU A 175 5.27 -22.66 15.46
C LEU A 175 5.29 -21.14 15.23
N PHE A 176 6.48 -20.54 15.14
CA PHE A 176 6.71 -19.13 14.76
C PHE A 176 6.01 -18.06 15.62
N GLY A 177 5.97 -18.25 16.95
CA GLY A 177 5.55 -17.20 17.88
C GLY A 177 4.18 -17.41 18.54
N GLY A 178 3.54 -18.57 18.39
CA GLY A 178 2.61 -19.07 19.40
C GLY A 178 1.25 -18.37 19.49
N MET A 179 0.83 -17.61 18.46
CA MET A 179 -0.36 -16.74 18.57
C MET A 179 -1.48 -17.16 17.63
N PRO A 180 -2.74 -17.23 18.13
CA PRO A 180 -3.87 -17.72 17.35
C PRO A 180 -4.19 -16.78 16.17
N LEU A 181 -4.77 -17.34 15.10
CA LEU A 181 -5.28 -16.57 13.96
C LEU A 181 -6.20 -15.43 14.42
N GLN A 182 -7.00 -15.68 15.46
CA GLN A 182 -7.90 -14.70 16.05
C GLN A 182 -7.17 -13.44 16.56
N GLN A 183 -5.91 -13.54 17.00
CA GLN A 183 -5.09 -12.39 17.39
C GLN A 183 -4.53 -11.64 16.18
N PHE A 184 -4.14 -12.38 15.14
CA PHE A 184 -3.42 -11.83 14.00
C PHE A 184 -4.33 -11.20 12.94
N ASN A 185 -5.47 -11.83 12.65
CA ASN A 185 -6.50 -11.32 11.75
C ASN A 185 -7.88 -11.50 12.39
N PRO A 186 -8.22 -10.69 13.40
CA PRO A 186 -9.57 -10.70 13.95
C PRO A 186 -10.58 -10.30 12.88
N ARG A 187 -11.73 -10.98 12.87
CA ARG A 187 -12.83 -10.75 11.91
C ARG A 187 -12.34 -10.66 10.47
N MET A 188 -11.67 -11.72 10.04
CA MET A 188 -11.11 -11.81 8.69
C MET A 188 -12.18 -11.67 7.60
N ASP A 189 -13.42 -12.07 7.89
CA ASP A 189 -14.58 -11.87 7.02
C ASP A 189 -14.89 -10.38 6.78
N GLU A 190 -14.93 -9.57 7.85
CA GLU A 190 -15.13 -8.12 7.76
C GLU A 190 -13.95 -7.46 7.05
N GLN A 191 -12.73 -7.85 7.42
CA GLN A 191 -11.50 -7.33 6.85
C GLN A 191 -11.45 -7.50 5.32
N ALA A 192 -11.77 -8.69 4.82
CA ALA A 192 -11.73 -8.99 3.38
C ALA A 192 -12.67 -8.07 2.58
N THR A 193 -13.79 -7.63 3.17
CA THR A 193 -14.69 -6.68 2.52
C THR A 193 -14.26 -5.23 2.70
N LEU A 194 -13.70 -4.87 3.87
CA LEU A 194 -13.27 -3.52 4.20
C LEU A 194 -12.03 -3.07 3.42
N LEU A 195 -11.14 -3.99 3.04
CA LEU A 195 -9.98 -3.63 2.21
C LEU A 195 -10.36 -3.06 0.84
N ARG A 196 -11.54 -3.43 0.31
CA ARG A 196 -12.07 -2.97 -0.99
C ARG A 196 -12.78 -1.62 -0.92
N ASP A 197 -12.91 -1.04 0.27
CA ASP A 197 -13.44 0.30 0.47
C ASP A 197 -12.37 1.34 0.13
N THR A 198 -12.11 1.46 -1.18
CA THR A 198 -11.14 2.38 -1.75
C THR A 198 -11.83 3.43 -2.63
N VAL A 199 -11.08 4.48 -2.97
CA VAL A 199 -11.56 5.61 -3.78
C VAL A 199 -12.14 5.11 -5.11
N GLN A 200 -13.13 5.85 -5.62
CA GLN A 200 -13.78 5.56 -6.92
C GLN A 200 -14.33 4.12 -6.98
N GLU A 201 -14.99 3.68 -5.91
CA GLU A 201 -15.68 2.39 -5.84
C GLU A 201 -14.78 1.16 -6.01
N GLY A 202 -13.57 1.15 -5.45
CA GLY A 202 -12.67 -0.02 -5.49
C GLY A 202 -11.44 0.13 -6.40
N ASN A 203 -11.26 1.28 -7.04
CA ASN A 203 -10.14 1.54 -7.96
C ASN A 203 -8.83 1.93 -7.26
N GLY A 204 -8.83 2.14 -5.94
CA GLY A 204 -7.60 2.36 -5.17
C GLY A 204 -6.82 1.06 -4.90
N GLN A 205 -5.58 1.21 -4.46
CA GLN A 205 -4.70 0.08 -4.15
C GLN A 205 -5.11 -0.57 -2.81
N ILE A 206 -5.13 -1.90 -2.75
CA ILE A 206 -5.63 -2.64 -1.57
C ILE A 206 -4.51 -3.24 -0.72
N SER A 207 -3.28 -3.27 -1.23
CA SER A 207 -2.11 -3.82 -0.54
C SER A 207 -1.00 -2.78 -0.38
N ILE A 208 -0.21 -2.94 0.67
CA ILE A 208 0.99 -2.14 0.96
C ILE A 208 2.10 -3.08 1.45
N MET A 209 3.36 -2.87 1.05
CA MET A 209 4.45 -3.69 1.57
C MET A 209 4.87 -3.25 2.97
N ARG A 210 5.53 -4.16 3.70
CA ARG A 210 6.13 -3.84 5.01
C ARG A 210 7.23 -2.77 4.93
N ARG A 211 7.89 -2.61 3.77
CA ARG A 211 8.90 -1.57 3.55
C ARG A 211 8.32 -0.20 3.21
N ASP A 212 7.04 -0.13 2.83
CA ASP A 212 6.43 1.10 2.33
C ASP A 212 5.82 1.95 3.45
N ALA A 213 5.76 1.43 4.67
CA ALA A 213 5.31 2.18 5.84
C ALA A 213 6.12 1.83 7.08
N GLU A 214 6.36 2.82 7.93
CA GLU A 214 7.07 2.69 9.19
C GLU A 214 6.30 3.42 10.30
N VAL A 215 6.08 2.73 11.42
CA VAL A 215 5.46 3.34 12.60
C VAL A 215 6.55 4.02 13.41
N LEU A 216 6.50 5.35 13.46
CA LEU A 216 7.48 6.16 14.17
C LEU A 216 7.16 6.24 15.66
N THR A 217 5.91 6.57 15.98
CA THR A 217 5.48 6.85 17.35
C THR A 217 4.08 6.29 17.58
N PHE A 218 3.92 5.62 18.72
CA PHE A 218 2.63 5.29 19.31
C PHE A 218 2.50 6.02 20.63
N ALA A 219 1.42 6.76 20.80
CA ALA A 219 1.12 7.43 22.05
C ALA A 219 -0.29 7.05 22.51
N LYS A 220 -0.47 6.84 23.81
CA LYS A 220 -1.79 6.52 24.39
C LYS A 220 -2.06 7.37 25.61
N SER A 221 -3.31 7.70 25.83
CA SER A 221 -3.77 8.46 27.00
C SER A 221 -4.63 7.59 27.91
N GLU A 222 -4.64 7.91 29.20
CA GLU A 222 -5.47 7.25 30.22
C GLU A 222 -6.97 7.28 29.88
N ASN A 223 -7.41 8.27 29.10
CA ASN A 223 -8.79 8.44 28.65
C ASN A 223 -9.19 7.49 27.50
N GLY A 224 -8.27 6.64 27.02
CA GLY A 224 -8.52 5.71 25.91
C GLY A 224 -8.27 6.32 24.52
N LEU A 225 -7.61 7.47 24.45
CA LEU A 225 -7.13 8.02 23.18
C LEU A 225 -5.84 7.32 22.76
N ALA A 226 -5.75 6.87 21.52
CA ALA A 226 -4.52 6.35 20.92
C ALA A 226 -4.14 7.15 19.69
N ILE A 227 -2.86 7.48 19.56
CA ILE A 227 -2.28 8.25 18.46
C ILE A 227 -1.17 7.39 17.85
N VAL A 228 -1.22 7.18 16.53
CA VAL A 228 -0.20 6.43 15.80
C VAL A 228 0.31 7.30 14.65
N GLN A 229 1.59 7.65 14.71
CA GLN A 229 2.27 8.36 13.63
C GLN A 229 2.95 7.36 12.70
N VAL A 230 2.61 7.44 11.42
CA VAL A 230 3.11 6.54 10.38
C VAL A 230 3.77 7.36 9.28
N LYS A 231 4.99 6.96 8.92
CA LYS A 231 5.72 7.45 7.76
C LYS A 231 5.51 6.48 6.60
N PHE A 232 5.07 6.99 5.46
CA PHE A 232 4.87 6.23 4.25
C PHE A 232 5.92 6.62 3.21
N ALA A 233 6.48 5.61 2.55
CA ALA A 233 7.37 5.77 1.42
C ALA A 233 6.57 6.12 0.15
N PRO A 234 7.21 6.67 -0.90
CA PRO A 234 6.56 6.97 -2.18
C PRO A 234 5.88 5.75 -2.83
N SER A 235 6.42 4.54 -2.61
CA SER A 235 5.87 3.26 -3.08
C SER A 235 4.52 2.90 -2.45
N ALA A 236 4.12 3.53 -1.34
CA ALA A 236 2.81 3.33 -0.72
C ALA A 236 1.67 4.00 -1.50
N ARG A 237 1.97 4.89 -2.46
CA ARG A 237 0.98 5.66 -3.22
C ARG A 237 0.17 4.76 -4.16
N ASP A 238 -1.09 5.12 -4.35
CA ASP A 238 -1.99 4.36 -5.22
C ASP A 238 -1.61 4.61 -6.67
N PHE A 239 -1.14 3.56 -7.34
CA PHE A 239 -0.75 3.61 -8.75
C PHE A 239 0.20 4.77 -9.06
N ASN A 240 1.13 5.03 -8.14
CA ASN A 240 2.12 6.12 -8.20
C ASN A 240 1.53 7.54 -8.21
N LYS A 241 0.24 7.74 -7.93
CA LYS A 241 -0.38 9.06 -7.92
C LYS A 241 -0.33 9.70 -6.54
N GLN A 242 -1.16 9.20 -5.64
CA GLN A 242 -1.37 9.76 -4.31
C GLN A 242 -1.67 8.61 -3.36
N LEU A 243 -1.15 8.66 -2.13
CA LEU A 243 -1.59 7.74 -1.09
C LEU A 243 -3.01 8.14 -0.72
N VAL A 244 -3.96 7.20 -0.76
CA VAL A 244 -5.33 7.44 -0.31
C VAL A 244 -5.80 6.33 0.61
N LEU A 245 -6.08 6.67 1.87
CA LEU A 245 -6.47 5.71 2.89
C LEU A 245 -7.87 6.01 3.41
N ALA A 246 -8.74 5.01 3.36
CA ALA A 246 -10.04 5.06 4.02
C ALA A 246 -9.93 4.66 5.50
N LYS A 247 -10.89 5.10 6.32
CA LYS A 247 -11.02 4.68 7.74
C LYS A 247 -10.98 3.16 7.92
N SER A 248 -11.63 2.43 7.02
CA SER A 248 -11.77 0.97 7.01
C SER A 248 -10.46 0.22 6.71
N GLN A 249 -9.48 0.87 6.08
CA GLN A 249 -8.20 0.27 5.71
C GLN A 249 -7.13 0.37 6.80
N VAL A 250 -7.41 1.09 7.90
CA VAL A 250 -6.50 1.27 9.03
C VAL A 250 -7.16 0.70 10.29
N ARG A 251 -6.49 -0.23 10.95
CA ARG A 251 -7.03 -0.96 12.10
C ARG A 251 -5.99 -1.01 13.22
N LEU A 252 -6.37 -0.61 14.42
CA LEU A 252 -5.58 -0.83 15.62
C LEU A 252 -6.10 -2.08 16.33
N VAL A 253 -5.24 -3.08 16.51
CA VAL A 253 -5.64 -4.37 17.09
C VAL A 253 -5.13 -4.47 18.52
N ASP A 254 -6.06 -4.63 19.47
CA ASP A 254 -5.76 -4.83 20.89
C ASP A 254 -5.23 -6.24 21.15
N GLU A 255 -4.56 -6.42 22.28
CA GLU A 255 -4.16 -7.75 22.73
C GLU A 255 -5.36 -8.58 23.23
N VAL A 256 -5.39 -9.86 22.88
CA VAL A 256 -6.37 -10.83 23.39
C VAL A 256 -6.24 -10.95 24.91
N ARG A 257 -7.35 -10.70 25.62
CA ARG A 257 -7.47 -10.93 27.06
C ARG A 257 -8.49 -12.03 27.34
N ASN A 258 -8.09 -13.01 28.16
CA ASN A 258 -8.96 -14.09 28.64
C ASN A 258 -9.58 -14.97 27.53
N GLY A 259 -8.90 -15.15 26.39
CA GLY A 259 -9.37 -15.99 25.29
C GLY A 259 -10.55 -15.42 24.49
N ASN A 260 -10.90 -14.14 24.71
CA ASN A 260 -11.91 -13.43 23.92
C ASN A 260 -11.31 -12.84 22.63
N GLU A 261 -12.16 -12.56 21.65
CA GLU A 261 -11.76 -11.87 20.42
C GLU A 261 -11.09 -10.52 20.74
N PRO A 262 -9.94 -10.18 20.11
CA PRO A 262 -9.31 -8.89 20.35
C PRO A 262 -10.21 -7.78 19.80
N LYS A 263 -10.23 -6.65 20.50
CA LYS A 263 -10.97 -5.48 20.03
C LYS A 263 -10.20 -4.83 18.88
N VAL A 264 -10.94 -4.46 17.84
CA VAL A 264 -10.42 -3.76 16.66
C VAL A 264 -10.97 -2.35 16.69
N TYR A 265 -10.07 -1.37 16.60
CA TYR A 265 -10.42 0.04 16.58
C TYR A 265 -10.07 0.64 15.22
N PHE A 266 -10.91 1.54 14.73
CA PHE A 266 -10.70 2.29 13.49
C PHE A 266 -10.42 3.76 13.84
N PRO A 267 -9.64 4.49 13.03
CA PRO A 267 -9.34 5.88 13.33
C PRO A 267 -10.59 6.76 13.18
N ASP A 268 -10.75 7.72 14.07
CA ASP A 268 -11.84 8.70 14.01
C ASP A 268 -11.40 9.95 13.24
N SER A 269 -10.12 10.27 13.34
CA SER A 269 -9.52 11.43 12.69
C SER A 269 -8.06 11.14 12.32
N TRP A 270 -7.51 11.96 11.44
CA TRP A 270 -6.09 11.96 11.12
C TRP A 270 -5.58 13.40 11.07
N LYS A 271 -4.31 13.60 11.45
CA LYS A 271 -3.59 14.83 11.16
C LYS A 271 -2.70 14.65 9.97
N GLN A 272 -2.64 15.68 9.14
CA GLN A 272 -1.69 15.82 8.07
C GLN A 272 -1.24 17.28 8.00
N LYS A 273 -0.04 17.50 7.47
CA LYS A 273 0.41 18.85 7.14
C LYS A 273 -0.44 19.38 5.99
N VAL A 274 -0.97 20.59 6.12
CA VAL A 274 -1.76 21.26 5.10
C VAL A 274 -1.20 22.64 4.87
N GLN A 275 -1.17 23.02 3.60
CA GLN A 275 -0.75 24.35 3.21
C GLN A 275 -1.88 25.34 3.45
N ASN A 276 -1.67 26.31 4.33
CA ASN A 276 -2.62 27.40 4.51
C ASN A 276 -2.62 28.27 3.24
N THR A 277 -3.79 28.42 2.61
CA THR A 277 -3.95 29.15 1.33
C THR A 277 -3.64 30.64 1.44
N THR A 278 -3.63 31.20 2.65
CA THR A 278 -3.46 32.65 2.90
C THR A 278 -2.03 33.00 3.31
N THR A 279 -1.41 32.21 4.19
CA THR A 279 -0.05 32.48 4.72
C THR A 279 1.04 31.67 4.03
N LYS A 280 0.69 30.65 3.22
CA LYS A 280 1.63 29.68 2.62
C LYS A 280 2.47 28.88 3.63
N ASP A 281 2.16 28.95 4.92
CA ASP A 281 2.77 28.11 5.97
C ASP A 281 2.10 26.73 6.04
N PHE A 282 2.82 25.72 6.54
CA PHE A 282 2.22 24.44 6.92
C PHE A 282 1.73 24.49 8.36
N SER A 283 0.45 24.21 8.54
CA SER A 283 -0.10 23.81 9.82
C SER A 283 -0.44 22.33 9.78
N GLU A 284 -0.26 21.62 10.89
CA GLU A 284 -0.90 20.33 11.06
C GLU A 284 -2.38 20.55 11.32
N GLU A 285 -3.22 20.12 10.37
CA GLU A 285 -4.66 20.20 10.53
C GLU A 285 -5.23 18.82 10.84
N LEU A 286 -6.16 18.80 11.81
CA LEU A 286 -6.95 17.62 12.14
C LEU A 286 -8.14 17.49 11.19
N PHE A 287 -8.19 16.37 10.47
CA PHE A 287 -9.30 15.97 9.63
C PHE A 287 -10.07 14.83 10.28
N VAL A 288 -11.38 14.79 10.08
CA VAL A 288 -12.26 13.77 10.67
C VAL A 288 -12.76 12.84 9.58
N PHE A 289 -12.81 11.54 9.86
CA PHE A 289 -13.49 10.57 9.01
C PHE A 289 -15.00 10.66 9.24
N ASP A 290 -15.63 11.65 8.62
CA ASP A 290 -17.05 11.99 8.79
C ASP A 290 -17.97 11.44 7.69
N GLY A 291 -17.41 10.94 6.57
CA GLY A 291 -18.20 10.36 5.47
C GLY A 291 -17.42 9.40 4.56
N ILE A 292 -18.13 8.84 3.57
CA ILE A 292 -17.57 7.92 2.56
C ILE A 292 -16.51 8.61 1.69
N SER A 293 -16.67 9.92 1.44
CA SER A 293 -15.72 10.75 0.70
C SER A 293 -14.49 11.16 1.50
N SER A 294 -14.47 10.90 2.81
CA SER A 294 -13.38 11.31 3.70
C SER A 294 -12.28 10.26 3.63
N TYR A 295 -11.16 10.65 3.00
CA TYR A 295 -9.97 9.83 2.87
C TYR A 295 -8.75 10.62 3.33
N ALA A 296 -7.83 9.95 4.03
CA ALA A 296 -6.52 10.51 4.32
C ALA A 296 -5.68 10.46 3.05
N THR A 297 -5.19 11.62 2.60
CA THR A 297 -4.48 11.72 1.33
C THR A 297 -3.09 12.35 1.50
N SER A 298 -2.09 11.83 0.79
CA SER A 298 -0.77 12.49 0.77
C SER A 298 -0.81 13.78 -0.04
N ILE A 299 -0.01 14.79 0.31
CA ILE A 299 0.24 15.91 -0.61
C ILE A 299 0.97 15.39 -1.86
N PRO A 300 0.48 15.67 -3.09
CA PRO A 300 1.16 15.26 -4.31
C PRO A 300 2.61 15.77 -4.38
N GLY A 301 3.55 14.90 -4.78
CA GLY A 301 4.95 15.27 -4.99
C GLY A 301 5.90 15.08 -3.80
N GLN A 302 5.40 14.98 -2.56
CA GLN A 302 6.27 14.83 -1.37
C GLN A 302 6.95 13.46 -1.28
N SER A 303 8.27 13.43 -1.09
CA SER A 303 9.04 12.19 -1.02
C SER A 303 8.80 11.37 0.26
N GLU A 304 8.34 12.01 1.33
CA GLU A 304 7.97 11.35 2.58
C GLU A 304 6.59 11.82 3.01
N ILE A 305 5.68 10.87 3.27
CA ILE A 305 4.30 11.17 3.63
C ILE A 305 4.13 10.80 5.09
N MET A 306 3.85 11.78 5.95
CA MET A 306 3.57 11.55 7.36
C MET A 306 2.09 11.74 7.64
N LEU A 307 1.46 10.72 8.20
CA LEU A 307 0.07 10.77 8.67
C LEU A 307 0.02 10.34 10.12
N THR A 308 -0.72 11.09 10.93
CA THR A 308 -0.93 10.78 12.34
C THR A 308 -2.39 10.38 12.54
N PHE A 309 -2.64 9.10 12.80
CA PHE A 309 -3.99 8.58 13.03
C PHE A 309 -4.37 8.68 14.49
N VAL A 310 -5.61 9.11 14.76
CA VAL A 310 -6.17 9.23 16.11
C VAL A 310 -7.34 8.28 16.27
N PHE A 311 -7.32 7.51 17.35
CA PHE A 311 -8.30 6.48 17.69
C PHE A 311 -8.93 6.83 19.04
N ASP A 312 -10.25 7.02 19.10
CA ASP A 312 -10.99 7.05 20.35
C ASP A 312 -11.44 5.64 20.71
N THR A 313 -10.63 4.95 21.51
CA THR A 313 -10.91 3.56 21.89
C THR A 313 -11.92 3.45 23.03
N ARG A 314 -12.21 4.58 23.73
CA ARG A 314 -13.00 4.66 24.98
C ARG A 314 -12.59 3.65 26.05
N ASN A 315 -11.41 3.04 25.92
CA ASN A 315 -10.93 1.94 26.74
C ASN A 315 -9.64 2.37 27.43
N THR A 316 -9.73 2.56 28.74
CA THR A 316 -8.63 3.06 29.58
C THR A 316 -7.51 2.03 29.79
N ARG A 317 -7.71 0.76 29.43
CA ARG A 317 -6.70 -0.30 29.52
C ARG A 317 -6.27 -0.80 28.14
N LEU A 318 -6.00 0.12 27.22
CA LEU A 318 -5.56 -0.22 25.87
C LEU A 318 -4.13 -0.82 25.89
N ASN A 319 -3.93 -1.99 25.29
CA ASN A 319 -2.60 -2.58 25.08
C ASN A 319 -2.50 -3.10 23.64
N PRO A 320 -2.39 -2.21 22.65
CA PRO A 320 -2.43 -2.61 21.26
C PRO A 320 -1.12 -3.30 20.88
N LYS A 321 -1.23 -4.33 20.04
CA LYS A 321 -0.09 -5.15 19.66
C LYS A 321 0.56 -4.69 18.36
N PHE A 322 -0.28 -4.31 17.41
CA PHE A 322 0.15 -3.82 16.11
C PHE A 322 -0.93 -2.92 15.51
N ILE A 323 -0.53 -2.10 14.55
CA ILE A 323 -1.43 -1.44 13.63
C ILE A 323 -1.42 -2.20 12.30
N GLN A 324 -2.59 -2.37 11.70
CA GLN A 324 -2.75 -2.97 10.39
C GLN A 324 -3.19 -1.90 9.39
N ILE A 325 -2.45 -1.78 8.30
CA ILE A 325 -2.71 -0.82 7.22
C ILE A 325 -2.78 -1.64 5.93
N ARG A 326 -3.92 -1.60 5.23
CA ARG A 326 -4.16 -2.36 3.98
C ARG A 326 -3.81 -3.85 4.10
N GLY A 327 -4.20 -4.46 5.22
CA GLY A 327 -3.93 -5.88 5.52
C GLY A 327 -2.54 -6.18 6.05
N THR A 328 -1.55 -5.29 5.85
CA THR A 328 -0.18 -5.48 6.34
C THR A 328 -0.04 -4.99 7.77
N ARG A 329 0.65 -5.76 8.62
CA ARG A 329 0.85 -5.48 10.05
C ARG A 329 2.16 -4.74 10.28
N PHE A 330 2.12 -3.74 11.15
CA PHE A 330 3.26 -2.95 11.59
C PHE A 330 3.33 -2.93 13.12
N GLU A 331 4.52 -3.24 13.64
CA GLU A 331 4.78 -3.25 15.09
C GLU A 331 4.83 -1.83 15.64
N LEU A 332 4.42 -1.67 16.90
CA LEU A 332 4.43 -0.38 17.58
C LEU A 332 5.80 -0.19 18.25
N THR A 333 6.71 0.54 17.60
CA THR A 333 8.12 0.63 18.00
C THR A 333 8.37 1.44 19.27
N LYS A 334 7.68 2.58 19.44
CA LYS A 334 7.89 3.52 20.54
C LYS A 334 6.56 3.88 21.19
N THR A 335 6.37 3.49 22.45
CA THR A 335 5.16 3.80 23.23
C THR A 335 5.41 5.00 24.15
N ILE A 336 4.55 6.01 24.05
CA ILE A 336 4.56 7.21 24.88
C ILE A 336 3.22 7.28 25.64
N GLU A 337 3.26 7.52 26.95
CA GLU A 337 2.05 7.78 27.74
C GLU A 337 1.77 9.29 27.69
N LEU A 338 0.55 9.67 27.30
CA LEU A 338 0.07 11.05 27.20
C LEU A 338 -0.81 11.38 28.41
N THR A 339 -0.54 12.51 29.05
CA THR A 339 -1.46 13.05 30.05
C THR A 339 -2.75 13.55 29.37
N SER A 340 -3.86 13.66 30.12
CA SER A 340 -5.13 14.15 29.56
C SER A 340 -5.04 15.59 29.02
N ALA A 341 -4.12 16.41 29.56
CA ALA A 341 -3.86 17.76 29.08
C ALA A 341 -3.14 17.72 27.72
N ASP A 342 -2.08 16.93 27.57
CA ASP A 342 -1.34 16.76 26.32
C ASP A 342 -2.25 16.19 25.22
N ALA A 343 -3.09 15.21 25.56
CA ALA A 343 -4.08 14.65 24.64
C ALA A 343 -5.09 15.70 24.14
N THR A 344 -5.44 16.68 24.97
CA THR A 344 -6.34 17.77 24.58
C THR A 344 -5.64 18.75 23.64
N VAL A 345 -4.38 19.10 23.93
CA VAL A 345 -3.52 19.90 23.04
C VAL A 345 -3.26 19.19 21.72
N PHE A 346 -3.13 17.87 21.69
CA PHE A 346 -3.06 17.13 20.43
C PHE A 346 -4.37 17.19 19.62
N LEU A 347 -5.52 17.41 20.24
CA LEU A 347 -6.81 17.50 19.54
C LEU A 347 -7.19 18.92 19.13
N THR A 348 -6.67 19.93 19.81
CA THR A 348 -6.83 21.35 19.48
C THR A 348 -5.58 21.83 18.75
N ASN A 349 -5.66 22.34 17.52
CA ASN A 349 -4.50 22.77 16.70
C ASN A 349 -3.71 23.97 17.29
N ASP A 350 -3.23 23.88 18.52
CA ASP A 350 -2.52 24.94 19.25
C ASP A 350 -1.04 24.54 19.38
N ASP A 351 -0.29 24.76 18.30
CA ASP A 351 1.16 24.59 18.26
C ASP A 351 1.82 25.85 18.85
N SER A 352 1.68 26.06 20.15
CA SER A 352 2.50 27.05 20.86
C SER A 352 3.77 26.38 21.36
N GLU A 353 4.77 26.18 20.50
CA GLU A 353 6.18 26.32 20.92
C GLU A 353 7.15 26.46 19.74
N ASN A 354 7.95 27.52 19.86
CA ASN A 354 9.03 27.91 18.97
C ASN A 354 10.09 26.81 18.83
N GLN A 355 10.49 26.53 17.59
CA GLN A 355 11.90 26.23 17.30
C GLN A 355 12.28 26.72 15.90
N ILE A 356 12.68 27.99 15.81
CA ILE A 356 13.51 28.49 14.72
C ILE A 356 14.90 27.89 14.94
N VAL A 357 15.29 26.93 14.10
CA VAL A 357 16.67 26.43 14.06
C VAL A 357 17.41 27.20 12.96
N ASP A 358 18.50 27.81 13.40
CA ASP A 358 19.50 28.57 12.67
C ASP A 358 19.88 27.91 11.33
N ARG A 359 19.75 28.65 10.22
CA ARG A 359 20.17 28.20 8.88
C ARG A 359 21.48 28.87 8.51
N ASP A 360 22.49 28.04 8.26
CA ASP A 360 23.80 28.46 7.78
C ASP A 360 23.71 29.12 6.38
N VAL A 361 24.47 30.19 6.18
CA VAL A 361 24.22 31.22 5.16
C VAL A 361 25.29 31.17 4.07
N PHE A 362 25.52 30.03 3.39
CA PHE A 362 26.34 30.02 2.17
C PHE A 362 25.90 28.92 1.19
N GLY A 363 25.51 29.32 -0.02
CA GLY A 363 25.22 28.44 -1.16
C GLY A 363 25.32 29.23 -2.46
N ASN A 364 25.72 28.61 -3.57
CA ASN A 364 25.90 29.28 -4.86
C ASN A 364 24.54 29.63 -5.50
N ASP A 365 24.46 30.69 -6.31
CA ASP A 365 23.26 30.97 -7.11
C ASP A 365 23.14 29.94 -8.24
N ILE A 366 22.02 29.19 -8.26
CA ILE A 366 21.72 28.15 -9.24
C ILE A 366 20.42 28.44 -10.03
N GLN A 367 19.93 29.68 -10.01
CA GLN A 367 18.69 30.10 -10.69
C GLN A 367 18.61 29.62 -12.15
N ASP A 368 19.69 29.81 -12.91
CA ASP A 368 19.76 29.46 -14.34
C ASP A 368 19.88 27.95 -14.61
N LEU A 369 20.17 27.15 -13.58
CA LEU A 369 20.37 25.71 -13.65
C LEU A 369 19.07 24.93 -13.36
N VAL A 370 18.09 25.55 -12.70
CA VAL A 370 16.81 24.93 -12.34
C VAL A 370 15.74 25.33 -13.34
N LYS A 371 15.11 24.34 -14.00
CA LYS A 371 14.07 24.59 -15.02
C LYS A 371 12.85 23.73 -14.77
N ASN A 372 11.68 24.36 -14.61
CA ASN A 372 10.40 23.66 -14.66
C ASN A 372 10.06 23.29 -16.12
N THR A 373 10.37 22.05 -16.53
CA THR A 373 10.02 21.55 -17.86
C THR A 373 10.01 20.02 -17.92
N SER A 374 8.95 19.44 -18.51
CA SER A 374 8.90 18.02 -18.88
C SER A 374 9.54 17.73 -20.24
N LYS A 375 9.95 18.78 -20.97
CA LYS A 375 10.52 18.60 -22.31
C LYS A 375 11.87 17.91 -22.20
N LEU A 376 11.99 16.82 -22.94
CA LEU A 376 13.27 16.19 -23.14
C LEU A 376 14.06 16.95 -24.21
N PRO A 377 15.38 17.08 -24.04
CA PRO A 377 16.24 17.75 -25.02
C PRO A 377 16.32 17.00 -26.36
N LEU A 378 15.84 15.76 -26.44
CA LEU A 378 15.88 14.93 -27.63
C LEU A 378 14.50 14.43 -28.03
N ARG A 379 14.23 14.48 -29.34
CA ARG A 379 13.05 13.90 -29.96
C ARG A 379 13.30 12.42 -30.22
N THR A 380 12.88 11.55 -29.29
CA THR A 380 12.95 10.10 -29.49
C THR A 380 11.64 9.58 -30.04
N SER A 381 11.69 8.60 -30.94
CA SER A 381 10.48 7.97 -31.48
C SER A 381 9.90 7.02 -30.45
N VAL A 382 8.58 7.05 -30.24
CA VAL A 382 7.86 6.06 -29.40
C VAL A 382 8.14 4.63 -29.90
N ASN A 383 8.36 4.47 -31.20
CA ASN A 383 8.63 3.17 -31.84
C ASN A 383 10.12 2.75 -31.81
N SER A 384 11.03 3.61 -31.37
CA SER A 384 12.48 3.32 -31.32
C SER A 384 13.04 3.36 -29.90
N LEU A 385 12.17 3.27 -28.89
CA LEU A 385 12.58 3.15 -27.50
C LEU A 385 13.25 1.79 -27.30
N GLN A 386 14.57 1.79 -27.15
CA GLN A 386 15.34 0.62 -26.75
C GLN A 386 15.49 0.64 -25.22
N GLY A 387 15.19 -0.45 -24.53
CA GLY A 387 15.26 -0.55 -23.07
C GLY A 387 13.91 -0.79 -22.40
N SER A 388 13.85 -0.67 -21.07
CA SER A 388 12.65 -0.93 -20.26
C SER A 388 11.74 0.30 -20.11
N LEU A 389 11.89 1.31 -20.97
CA LEU A 389 11.10 2.55 -20.90
C LEU A 389 9.62 2.31 -21.21
N GLN A 390 8.77 2.78 -20.33
CA GLN A 390 7.31 2.77 -20.46
C GLN A 390 6.79 4.15 -20.82
N VAL A 391 5.76 4.18 -21.66
CA VAL A 391 5.11 5.38 -22.17
C VAL A 391 3.62 5.27 -21.89
N ASN A 392 2.99 6.37 -21.48
CA ASN A 392 1.54 6.43 -21.31
C ASN A 392 0.80 6.65 -22.64
N ASP A 393 -0.53 6.59 -22.62
CA ASP A 393 -1.39 6.78 -23.80
C ASP A 393 -1.29 8.18 -24.44
N LEU A 394 -0.61 9.12 -23.77
CA LEU A 394 -0.41 10.50 -24.22
C LEU A 394 1.01 10.76 -24.78
N ASP A 395 1.82 9.71 -24.96
CA ASP A 395 3.21 9.74 -25.43
C ASP A 395 4.22 10.38 -24.45
N TYR A 396 3.96 10.34 -23.13
CA TYR A 396 4.88 10.77 -22.07
C TYR A 396 5.56 9.58 -21.37
N LEU A 397 6.84 9.71 -21.02
CA LEU A 397 7.57 8.69 -20.27
C LEU A 397 7.10 8.61 -18.83
N THR A 398 6.88 7.39 -18.33
CA THR A 398 6.47 7.15 -16.93
C THR A 398 7.60 6.54 -16.10
N GLN A 399 8.26 5.49 -16.59
CA GLN A 399 9.32 4.78 -15.87
C GLN A 399 10.24 4.01 -16.81
N GLY A 400 11.40 3.57 -16.32
CA GLY A 400 12.30 2.63 -17.00
C GLY A 400 13.69 3.18 -17.30
N ARG A 401 14.48 2.41 -18.06
CA ARG A 401 15.89 2.71 -18.33
C ARG A 401 16.22 2.68 -19.82
N LEU A 402 16.99 3.66 -20.25
CA LEU A 402 17.56 3.80 -21.59
C LEU A 402 19.08 3.88 -21.51
N ILE A 403 19.76 3.06 -22.31
CA ILE A 403 21.23 3.08 -22.45
C ILE A 403 21.57 3.22 -23.93
N GLY A 404 22.34 4.24 -24.28
CA GLY A 404 22.92 4.44 -25.62
C GLY A 404 21.92 4.92 -26.67
N GLY A 405 20.85 5.61 -26.29
CA GLY A 405 19.85 6.12 -27.23
C GLY A 405 20.46 7.16 -28.19
N ASN A 406 20.19 7.06 -29.50
CA ASN A 406 20.71 7.99 -30.50
C ASN A 406 19.67 9.04 -30.91
N LYS A 407 20.12 10.27 -31.15
CA LYS A 407 19.31 11.34 -31.77
C LYS A 407 18.82 10.90 -33.17
N SER A 408 17.51 10.71 -33.34
CA SER A 408 16.88 10.37 -34.63
C SER A 408 16.02 11.51 -35.18
N ASN A 409 16.00 11.68 -36.50
CA ASN A 409 15.09 12.62 -37.17
C ASN A 409 13.70 11.98 -37.29
N THR A 410 12.88 12.13 -36.26
CA THR A 410 11.53 11.53 -36.21
C THR A 410 10.43 12.55 -36.50
N SER A 411 9.36 12.09 -37.18
CA SER A 411 8.13 12.86 -37.45
C SER A 411 7.42 13.28 -36.14
N ARG A 412 6.86 14.49 -36.12
CA ARG A 412 6.22 15.12 -34.94
C ARG A 412 5.12 14.27 -34.29
N GLY A 413 4.46 13.37 -35.05
CA GLY A 413 3.35 12.55 -34.55
C GLY A 413 3.74 11.21 -33.94
N LYS A 414 5.03 10.85 -33.89
CA LYS A 414 5.53 9.62 -33.25
C LYS A 414 6.64 9.89 -32.24
N THR A 415 6.73 11.11 -31.74
CA THR A 415 7.80 11.55 -30.85
C THR A 415 7.28 11.60 -29.42
N VAL A 416 8.06 11.07 -28.47
CA VAL A 416 7.80 11.22 -27.04
C VAL A 416 7.70 12.71 -26.69
N LYS A 417 6.59 13.13 -26.09
CA LYS A 417 6.29 14.55 -25.82
C LYS A 417 7.06 15.09 -24.62
N GLY A 418 7.37 14.24 -23.65
CA GLY A 418 8.12 14.61 -22.45
C GLY A 418 8.07 13.53 -21.37
N ILE A 419 8.39 13.92 -20.15
CA ILE A 419 8.22 13.08 -18.94
C ILE A 419 6.84 13.38 -18.32
N ALA A 420 6.12 12.34 -17.92
CA ALA A 420 4.81 12.49 -17.31
C ALA A 420 4.93 13.06 -15.89
N ALA A 421 4.31 14.22 -15.63
CA ALA A 421 4.09 14.72 -14.28
C ALA A 421 2.80 14.12 -13.70
N PHE A 422 2.74 13.89 -12.39
CA PHE A 422 1.48 13.56 -11.74
C PHE A 422 0.58 14.80 -11.63
N GLU A 423 -0.73 14.57 -11.45
CA GLU A 423 -1.70 15.64 -11.29
C GLU A 423 -1.34 16.50 -10.08
N GLY A 424 -1.33 17.83 -10.24
CA GLY A 424 -0.90 18.77 -9.20
C GLY A 424 0.62 18.87 -9.00
N THR A 425 1.44 18.31 -9.90
CA THR A 425 2.92 18.40 -9.84
C THR A 425 3.53 18.94 -11.14
N GLY A 426 4.75 19.46 -11.04
CA GLY A 426 5.60 19.87 -12.16
C GLY A 426 6.90 19.08 -12.19
N ILE A 427 7.45 18.85 -13.38
CA ILE A 427 8.78 18.25 -13.55
C ILE A 427 9.82 19.36 -13.53
N VAL A 428 10.76 19.24 -12.59
CA VAL A 428 11.89 20.15 -12.44
C VAL A 428 13.16 19.45 -12.87
N GLN A 429 13.90 20.08 -13.78
CA GLN A 429 15.21 19.62 -14.22
C GLN A 429 16.28 20.52 -13.61
N LEU A 430 17.18 19.94 -12.81
CA LEU A 430 18.36 20.62 -12.30
C LEU A 430 19.57 20.23 -13.16
N ASP A 431 20.25 21.22 -13.73
CA ASP A 431 21.48 21.04 -14.49
C ASP A 431 22.70 20.93 -13.54
N ALA A 432 23.20 19.71 -13.40
CA ALA A 432 24.35 19.36 -12.55
C ALA A 432 25.59 19.00 -13.39
N SER A 433 25.70 19.55 -14.61
CA SER A 433 26.80 19.31 -15.54
C SER A 433 28.17 19.77 -14.98
N PRO A 434 29.29 19.14 -15.38
CA PRO A 434 30.62 19.55 -14.93
C PRO A 434 30.92 21.03 -15.21
N GLY A 435 31.55 21.73 -14.25
CA GLY A 435 31.89 23.16 -14.36
C GLY A 435 30.74 24.14 -14.08
N LYS A 436 29.56 23.67 -13.65
CA LYS A 436 28.44 24.50 -13.17
C LYS A 436 28.41 24.60 -11.64
N ALA A 437 27.68 25.58 -11.10
CA ALA A 437 27.55 25.80 -9.66
C ALA A 437 26.85 24.66 -8.89
N ALA A 438 26.10 23.79 -9.60
CA ALA A 438 25.51 22.55 -9.08
C ALA A 438 26.25 21.30 -9.61
N ALA A 439 27.50 21.43 -10.05
CA ALA A 439 28.23 20.36 -10.70
C ALA A 439 28.49 19.17 -9.77
N PHE A 440 28.57 18.00 -10.38
CA PHE A 440 28.87 16.74 -9.71
C PHE A 440 30.21 16.74 -8.94
N GLU A 441 31.18 17.57 -9.34
CA GLU A 441 32.47 17.75 -8.66
C GLU A 441 32.33 18.34 -7.25
N ASP A 442 31.31 19.18 -7.02
CA ASP A 442 30.99 19.73 -5.71
C ASP A 442 30.15 18.74 -4.87
N LEU A 443 29.42 17.83 -5.53
CA LEU A 443 28.69 16.77 -4.85
C LEU A 443 29.66 15.74 -4.20
N TYR A 444 30.78 15.43 -4.84
CA TYR A 444 31.77 14.42 -4.37
C TYR A 444 32.59 14.85 -3.15
N LYS A 445 32.51 16.12 -2.74
CA LYS A 445 33.19 16.64 -1.55
C LYS A 445 32.47 16.25 -0.25
N THR A 446 31.25 15.72 -0.34
CA THR A 446 30.37 15.31 0.76
C THR A 446 30.40 13.78 0.91
N GLU A 447 30.01 13.24 2.08
CA GLU A 447 30.02 11.79 2.32
C GLU A 447 29.23 11.02 1.23
N SER A 448 29.77 9.88 0.77
CA SER A 448 29.28 9.13 -0.40
C SER A 448 27.85 8.57 -0.26
N ASP A 449 27.31 8.54 0.96
CA ASP A 449 25.95 8.09 1.26
C ASP A 449 24.95 9.25 1.43
N ALA A 450 25.40 10.50 1.35
CA ALA A 450 24.56 11.67 1.59
C ALA A 450 23.40 11.77 0.58
N SER A 451 22.22 12.11 1.10
CA SER A 451 20.98 12.20 0.32
C SER A 451 20.93 13.46 -0.54
N ILE A 452 20.50 13.33 -1.80
CA ILE A 452 20.35 14.44 -2.73
C ILE A 452 18.92 14.97 -2.63
N ILE A 453 18.77 16.23 -2.25
CA ILE A 453 17.47 16.81 -1.89
C ILE A 453 17.31 18.19 -2.54
N LEU A 454 16.12 18.45 -3.06
CA LEU A 454 15.69 19.77 -3.49
C LEU A 454 14.65 20.28 -2.50
N VAL A 455 14.76 21.54 -2.08
CA VAL A 455 13.95 22.15 -1.02
C VAL A 455 13.19 23.32 -1.60
N ASP A 456 11.88 23.35 -1.39
CA ASP A 456 11.05 24.48 -1.82
C ASP A 456 10.97 25.61 -0.78
N SER A 457 10.22 26.65 -1.14
CA SER A 457 9.86 27.83 -0.34
C SER A 457 9.13 27.50 0.94
N GLN A 458 8.76 26.25 1.14
CA GLN A 458 8.01 25.77 2.26
C GLN A 458 8.74 24.61 2.97
N ASP A 459 10.05 24.48 2.73
CA ASP A 459 10.92 23.45 3.32
C ASP A 459 10.50 22.00 3.02
N ARG A 460 9.72 21.76 1.94
CA ARG A 460 9.44 20.40 1.50
C ARG A 460 10.64 19.84 0.75
N GLU A 461 10.97 18.59 1.06
CA GLU A 461 12.11 17.88 0.47
C GLU A 461 11.68 16.94 -0.67
N TYR A 462 12.31 17.14 -1.83
CA TYR A 462 12.09 16.36 -3.04
C TYR A 462 13.38 15.61 -3.39
N LYS A 463 13.29 14.28 -3.48
CA LYS A 463 14.37 13.43 -3.96
C LYS A 463 14.30 13.28 -5.48
N PRO A 464 15.43 13.15 -6.18
CA PRO A 464 15.42 12.95 -7.62
C PRO A 464 14.86 11.56 -7.94
N PHE A 465 13.83 11.51 -8.77
CA PHE A 465 13.22 10.25 -9.21
C PHE A 465 13.93 9.66 -10.45
N GLY A 466 14.90 10.39 -10.99
CA GLY A 466 15.65 9.96 -12.16
C GLY A 466 16.70 10.98 -12.58
N TYR A 467 17.45 10.63 -13.62
CA TYR A 467 18.40 11.54 -14.26
C TYR A 467 18.59 11.15 -15.72
N TYR A 468 19.17 12.07 -16.49
CA TYR A 468 19.69 11.74 -17.81
C TYR A 468 21.06 12.38 -18.05
N ILE A 469 21.85 11.71 -18.88
CA ILE A 469 23.18 12.14 -19.31
C ILE A 469 23.19 12.22 -20.82
N ILE A 470 23.73 13.31 -21.37
CA ILE A 470 23.97 13.46 -22.81
C ILE A 470 25.47 13.55 -23.06
N GLN A 471 25.94 12.70 -23.98
CA GLN A 471 27.31 12.71 -24.47
C GLN A 471 27.30 12.76 -25.99
N GLY A 472 27.45 13.97 -26.54
CA GLY A 472 27.36 14.21 -27.98
C GLY A 472 25.97 13.89 -28.54
N LYS A 473 25.82 12.73 -29.21
CA LYS A 473 24.53 12.27 -29.79
C LYS A 473 23.84 11.15 -29.00
N LYS A 474 24.47 10.67 -27.93
CA LYS A 474 23.98 9.58 -27.09
C LYS A 474 23.30 10.12 -25.84
N ILE A 475 22.17 9.54 -25.48
CA ILE A 475 21.47 9.79 -24.21
C ILE A 475 21.35 8.50 -23.42
N ASP A 476 21.71 8.59 -22.14
CA ASP A 476 21.43 7.59 -21.13
C ASP A 476 20.42 8.18 -20.14
N MET A 477 19.39 7.43 -19.77
CA MET A 477 18.33 7.92 -18.89
C MET A 477 17.85 6.81 -17.96
N ILE A 478 17.58 7.20 -16.72
CA ILE A 478 16.94 6.35 -15.71
C ILE A 478 15.77 7.12 -15.12
N LEU A 479 14.59 6.52 -15.12
CA LEU A 479 13.37 7.01 -14.48
C LEU A 479 12.85 5.92 -13.53
N THR A 480 12.93 6.18 -12.23
CA THR A 480 12.48 5.29 -11.16
C THR A 480 11.59 6.08 -10.17
N PRO A 481 10.37 6.46 -10.57
CA PRO A 481 9.42 7.14 -9.68
C PRO A 481 9.12 6.35 -8.40
N ASP A 482 9.16 5.02 -8.47
CA ASP A 482 8.76 4.12 -7.38
C ASP A 482 9.87 3.91 -6.35
N GLU A 483 11.14 4.01 -6.81
CA GLU A 483 12.34 3.96 -5.97
C GLU A 483 13.22 5.18 -6.32
N PRO A 484 12.94 6.37 -5.75
CA PRO A 484 13.74 7.57 -5.96
C PRO A 484 15.18 7.35 -5.52
N ILE A 485 16.10 8.07 -6.15
CA ILE A 485 17.53 7.95 -5.88
C ILE A 485 17.81 8.49 -4.48
N GLN A 486 18.18 7.58 -3.58
CA GLN A 486 18.32 7.88 -2.13
C GLN A 486 19.66 8.53 -1.77
N SER A 487 20.73 8.21 -2.51
CA SER A 487 22.10 8.62 -2.18
C SER A 487 22.98 8.76 -3.42
N MET A 488 24.11 9.43 -3.22
CA MET A 488 25.10 9.69 -4.26
C MET A 488 25.66 8.41 -4.91
N LEU A 489 25.90 7.35 -4.13
CA LEU A 489 26.30 6.01 -4.58
C LEU A 489 25.42 5.44 -5.72
N GLY A 490 24.12 5.74 -5.72
CA GLY A 490 23.19 5.32 -6.79
C GLY A 490 23.53 5.94 -8.15
N ILE A 491 24.22 7.07 -8.15
CA ILE A 491 24.64 7.81 -9.34
C ILE A 491 26.10 7.49 -9.70
N GLU A 492 26.98 7.25 -8.71
CA GLU A 492 28.43 6.96 -8.87
C GLU A 492 28.72 5.73 -9.76
N ASN A 493 27.96 4.64 -9.57
CA ASN A 493 28.10 3.41 -10.36
C ASN A 493 27.82 3.60 -11.87
N PHE A 494 27.18 4.71 -12.24
CA PHE A 494 26.87 5.05 -13.61
C PHE A 494 27.78 6.16 -14.16
N ILE A 495 28.15 7.15 -13.35
CA ILE A 495 29.10 8.22 -13.73
C ILE A 495 30.53 7.68 -13.89
N SER A 496 30.95 6.68 -13.13
CA SER A 496 32.26 6.00 -13.31
C SER A 496 32.47 5.40 -14.72
N LYS A 497 31.40 5.23 -15.51
CA LYS A 497 31.46 4.78 -16.92
C LYS A 497 31.64 5.93 -17.91
N VAL A 498 31.60 7.18 -17.45
CA VAL A 498 31.71 8.40 -18.24
C VAL A 498 33.19 8.85 -18.27
N ARG A 499 33.75 9.03 -19.47
CA ARG A 499 35.16 9.46 -19.62
C ARG A 499 35.28 10.98 -19.37
N PRO A 500 36.20 11.45 -18.52
CA PRO A 500 36.47 12.88 -18.36
C PRO A 500 37.00 13.49 -19.67
N GLY A 501 36.44 14.65 -20.08
CA GLY A 501 36.92 15.44 -21.23
C GLY A 501 35.98 15.58 -22.44
N LYS A 502 34.69 15.22 -22.34
CA LYS A 502 33.67 15.52 -23.36
C LYS A 502 32.66 16.54 -22.83
N ASP A 503 32.03 17.32 -23.71
CA ASP A 503 30.83 18.10 -23.41
C ASP A 503 29.73 17.14 -22.91
N ILE A 504 29.60 17.04 -21.58
CA ILE A 504 28.66 16.17 -20.88
C ILE A 504 27.57 17.07 -20.31
N GLU A 505 26.33 16.84 -20.71
CA GLU A 505 25.17 17.44 -20.03
C GLU A 505 24.59 16.42 -19.05
N PHE A 506 24.52 16.77 -17.76
CA PHE A 506 23.92 15.94 -16.73
C PHE A 506 22.76 16.67 -16.06
N LYS A 507 21.58 16.05 -16.06
CA LYS A 507 20.42 16.62 -15.40
C LYS A 507 19.75 15.65 -14.44
N LEU A 508 19.48 16.15 -13.25
CA LEU A 508 18.65 15.51 -12.25
C LEU A 508 17.19 15.87 -12.47
N LEU A 509 16.31 14.90 -12.28
CA LEU A 509 14.88 15.04 -12.48
C LEU A 509 14.16 14.94 -11.14
N PHE A 510 13.41 15.98 -10.82
CA PHE A 510 12.60 16.09 -9.61
C PHE A 510 11.14 16.24 -9.98
N MET A 511 10.27 15.70 -9.14
CA MET A 511 8.84 15.90 -9.24
C MET A 511 8.41 16.73 -8.05
N VAL A 512 8.03 17.97 -8.32
CA VAL A 512 7.79 19.00 -7.31
C VAL A 512 6.31 19.37 -7.33
N THR A 513 5.72 19.65 -6.17
CA THR A 513 4.33 20.09 -6.09
C THR A 513 4.15 21.39 -6.88
N ALA A 514 2.99 21.59 -7.50
CA ALA A 514 2.71 22.84 -8.20
C ALA A 514 2.48 24.01 -7.24
N ASP A 515 2.61 25.24 -7.77
CA ASP A 515 2.38 26.52 -7.11
C ASP A 515 3.32 26.80 -5.92
N VAL A 516 4.54 26.25 -5.98
CA VAL A 516 5.64 26.49 -5.02
C VAL A 516 6.90 26.98 -5.73
N ASP A 517 7.69 27.81 -5.05
CA ASP A 517 9.00 28.23 -5.53
C ASP A 517 10.08 27.32 -4.98
N ILE A 518 11.05 26.89 -5.80
CA ILE A 518 12.21 26.15 -5.32
C ILE A 518 13.20 27.11 -4.69
N ARG A 519 13.68 26.81 -3.48
CA ARG A 519 14.63 27.67 -2.74
C ARG A 519 16.04 27.14 -2.72
N GLU A 520 16.22 25.85 -2.46
CA GLU A 520 17.56 25.31 -2.20
C GLU A 520 17.75 23.93 -2.84
N PHE A 521 19.00 23.63 -3.13
CA PHE A 521 19.47 22.30 -3.50
C PHE A 521 20.52 21.88 -2.47
N ARG A 522 20.31 20.71 -1.85
CA ARG A 522 21.09 20.19 -0.72
C ARG A 522 21.61 18.78 -0.99
N ILE A 523 22.72 18.48 -0.33
CA ILE A 523 23.23 17.12 -0.19
C ILE A 523 23.51 16.85 1.29
N GLY A 524 22.79 15.89 1.87
CA GLY A 524 22.77 15.71 3.31
C GLY A 524 22.41 17.03 3.99
N ASP A 525 23.27 17.48 4.91
CA ASP A 525 23.08 18.74 5.64
C ASP A 525 23.72 19.96 4.95
N ILE A 526 24.34 19.80 3.77
CA ILE A 526 25.08 20.87 3.09
C ILE A 526 24.24 21.47 1.95
N THR A 527 24.06 22.80 1.98
CA THR A 527 23.43 23.55 0.89
C THR A 527 24.42 23.82 -0.23
N ILE A 528 24.15 23.27 -1.41
CA ILE A 528 24.99 23.41 -2.61
C ILE A 528 24.64 24.69 -3.38
N GLY A 529 23.34 24.99 -3.49
CA GLY A 529 22.90 26.18 -4.20
C GLY A 529 21.50 26.64 -3.86
N ARG A 530 21.19 27.89 -4.19
CA ARG A 530 19.89 28.54 -3.99
C ARG A 530 19.29 29.03 -5.30
N CYS A 531 17.96 29.00 -5.39
CA CYS A 531 17.19 29.58 -6.48
C CYS A 531 15.84 30.09 -5.97
N ASP A 532 15.04 30.66 -6.87
CA ASP A 532 13.66 31.10 -6.68
C ASP A 532 12.93 30.79 -8.00
N VAL A 533 12.65 29.51 -8.24
CA VAL A 533 12.01 29.04 -9.49
C VAL A 533 10.60 28.53 -9.21
N GLU A 534 9.61 29.22 -9.79
CA GLU A 534 8.20 28.87 -9.68
C GLU A 534 7.86 27.57 -10.42
N VAL A 535 7.17 26.66 -9.74
CA VAL A 535 6.74 25.37 -10.29
C VAL A 535 5.25 25.41 -10.66
N GLU A 536 4.95 25.69 -11.92
CA GLU A 536 3.61 25.50 -12.48
C GLU A 536 3.23 24.02 -12.66
N ALA A 537 1.95 23.70 -12.42
CA ALA A 537 1.36 22.39 -12.71
C ALA A 537 1.41 22.08 -14.21
N GLN A 538 1.96 20.92 -14.57
CA GLN A 538 2.03 20.54 -15.98
C GLN A 538 0.74 19.90 -16.46
N ARG A 539 -0.03 20.66 -17.26
CA ARG A 539 -1.20 20.13 -17.97
C ARG A 539 -0.74 19.26 -19.14
N GLN A 540 -0.92 17.96 -19.03
CA GLN A 540 -0.72 17.02 -20.14
C GLN A 540 -1.82 17.26 -21.18
N LYS A 541 -1.44 17.78 -22.36
CA LYS A 541 -2.32 17.99 -23.51
C LYS A 541 -1.99 17.05 -24.68
#